data_AF-A0A7U9SRG9-F1
#
_entry.id   AF-A0A7U9SRG9-F1
#
_cell.length_a   1.000
_cell.length_b   1.000
_cell.length_c   1.000
_cell.angle_alpha   90.00
_cell.angle_beta   90.00
_cell.angle_gamma   90.00
#
_symmetry.space_group_name_H-M   'P 1'
#
loop_
_entity.id
_entity.type
_entity.pdbx_description
1 polymer ?
#
loop_
_entity_poly.entity_id
_entity_poly.type
_entity_poly.pdbx_seq_one_letter_code
_entity_poly.pdbx_strand_id
1 'polypeptide(L)'
;MQMNEKTMVADTLTGINGELVRFGEMIAQTENQELKQTLKQFRNSCEKSQEELYKIAREKSYYVPAAKATQEEVDHVKSLFTSSVL
;
A
#
# COMPACT_ATOMS: atom_id res chain seq x y z
N MET A 1 -26.64 1.82 -9.81
CA MET A 1 -26.09 0.98 -8.73
C MET A 1 -24.57 0.73 -8.81
N GLN A 2 -23.88 0.90 -9.95
CA GLN A 2 -22.42 0.72 -10.07
C GLN A 2 -21.55 1.67 -9.20
N MET A 3 -22.02 2.88 -8.90
CA MET A 3 -21.26 3.88 -8.12
C MET A 3 -21.04 3.51 -6.65
N ASN A 4 -21.84 2.61 -6.08
CA ASN A 4 -21.73 2.27 -4.66
C ASN A 4 -20.60 1.26 -4.42
N GLU A 5 -20.47 0.25 -5.28
CA GLU A 5 -19.48 -0.81 -5.07
C GLU A 5 -18.04 -0.27 -5.22
N LYS A 6 -17.77 0.54 -6.24
CA LYS A 6 -16.46 1.18 -6.44
C LYS A 6 -16.07 2.05 -5.23
N THR A 7 -17.01 2.84 -4.71
CA THR A 7 -16.80 3.69 -3.54
C THR A 7 -16.54 2.85 -2.29
N MET A 8 -17.33 1.80 -2.04
CA MET A 8 -17.12 0.88 -0.92
C MET A 8 -15.74 0.21 -0.96
N VAL A 9 -15.30 -0.24 -2.13
CA VAL A 9 -13.98 -0.85 -2.31
C VAL A 9 -12.88 0.17 -2.05
N ALA A 10 -13.01 1.40 -2.56
CA ALA A 10 -12.04 2.47 -2.35
C ALA A 10 -11.95 2.90 -0.87
N ASP A 11 -13.09 3.04 -0.20
CA ASP A 11 -13.17 3.40 1.22
C ASP A 11 -12.54 2.30 2.09
N THR A 12 -12.85 1.04 1.79
CA THR A 12 -12.29 -0.11 2.51
C THR A 12 -10.77 -0.21 2.30
N LEU A 13 -10.28 -0.04 1.07
CA LEU A 13 -8.83 0.00 0.80
C LEU A 13 -8.14 1.14 1.55
N THR A 14 -8.78 2.31 1.62
CA THR A 14 -8.26 3.46 2.38
C THR A 14 -8.16 3.15 3.88
N GLY A 15 -9.20 2.52 4.44
CA GLY A 15 -9.23 2.07 5.83
C GLY A 15 -8.09 1.09 6.14
N ILE A 16 -7.96 0.02 5.36
CA ILE A 16 -6.91 -1.00 5.54
C ILE A 16 -5.52 -0.37 5.43
N ASN A 17 -5.28 0.50 4.46
CA ASN A 17 -3.99 1.19 4.33
C ASN A 17 -3.67 2.05 5.56
N GLY A 18 -4.67 2.70 6.15
CA GLY A 18 -4.51 3.43 7.42
C GLY A 18 -4.15 2.52 8.59
N GLU A 19 -4.79 1.35 8.69
CA GLU A 19 -4.48 0.34 9.71
C GLU A 19 -3.06 -0.19 9.59
N LEU A 20 -2.58 -0.45 8.38
CA LEU A 20 -1.20 -0.91 8.13
C LEU A 20 -0.15 0.06 8.68
N VAL A 21 -0.34 1.36 8.42
CA VAL A 21 0.53 2.42 8.95
C VAL A 21 0.46 2.43 10.48
N ARG A 22 -0.75 2.45 11.05
CA ARG A 22 -0.99 2.52 12.49
C ARG A 22 -0.36 1.33 13.22
N PHE A 23 -0.52 0.11 12.72
CA PHE A 23 0.10 -1.08 13.31
C PHE A 23 1.62 -1.03 13.21
N GLY A 24 2.19 -0.54 12.09
CA GLY A 24 3.62 -0.32 11.96
C GLY A 24 4.19 0.60 13.04
N GLU A 25 3.53 1.72 13.30
CA GLU A 25 3.90 2.67 14.35
C GLU A 25 3.80 2.03 15.75
N MET A 26 2.69 1.34 16.05
CA MET A 26 2.48 0.70 17.35
C MET A 26 3.50 -0.42 17.64
N ILE A 27 3.81 -1.25 16.64
CA ILE A 27 4.81 -2.33 16.75
C ILE A 27 6.18 -1.78 17.13
N ALA A 28 6.58 -0.64 16.56
CA ALA A 28 7.87 -0.01 16.83
C ALA A 28 7.95 0.58 18.25
N GLN A 29 6.81 1.01 18.82
CA GLN A 29 6.77 1.71 20.10
C GLN A 29 6.51 0.81 21.32
N THR A 30 5.97 -0.40 21.14
CA THR A 30 5.66 -1.28 22.27
C THR A 30 6.86 -2.13 22.73
N GLU A 31 7.10 -2.18 24.04
CA GLU A 31 8.08 -3.09 24.67
C GLU A 31 7.47 -4.42 25.13
N ASN A 32 6.14 -4.49 25.26
CA ASN A 32 5.42 -5.71 25.61
C ASN A 32 5.50 -6.71 24.44
N GLN A 33 6.11 -7.86 24.68
CA GLN A 33 6.39 -8.85 23.63
C GLN A 33 5.13 -9.54 23.10
N GLU A 34 4.18 -9.84 23.98
CA GLU A 34 2.92 -10.47 23.59
C GLU A 34 2.09 -9.52 22.71
N LEU A 35 1.94 -8.27 23.16
CA LEU A 35 1.26 -7.23 22.39
C LEU A 35 1.95 -7.01 21.04
N LYS A 36 3.29 -6.93 21.01
CA LYS A 36 4.06 -6.79 19.77
C LYS A 36 3.75 -7.92 18.77
N GLN A 37 3.67 -9.15 19.25
CA GLN A 37 3.39 -10.30 18.39
C GLN A 37 1.95 -10.28 17.87
N THR A 38 0.98 -9.92 18.71
CA THR A 38 -0.42 -9.75 18.31
C THR A 38 -0.59 -8.66 17.25
N LEU A 39 0.05 -7.50 17.42
CA LEU A 39 0.01 -6.41 16.45
C LEU A 39 0.62 -6.83 15.09
N LYS A 40 1.70 -7.62 15.10
CA LYS A 40 2.27 -8.20 13.87
C LYS A 40 1.28 -9.14 13.16
N GLN A 41 0.57 -9.98 13.91
CA GLN A 41 -0.45 -10.86 13.33
C GLN A 41 -1.60 -10.09 12.70
N PHE A 42 -2.08 -9.02 13.36
CA PHE A 42 -3.10 -8.14 12.79
C PHE A 42 -2.62 -7.45 11.53
N ARG A 43 -1.42 -6.85 11.55
CA ARG A 43 -0.82 -6.24 10.36
C ARG A 43 -0.73 -7.22 9.19
N ASN A 44 -0.23 -8.43 9.41
CA ASN A 44 -0.14 -9.46 8.37
C ASN A 44 -1.52 -9.82 7.79
N SER A 45 -2.56 -9.83 8.64
CA SER A 45 -3.93 -10.10 8.21
C SER A 45 -4.47 -8.95 7.36
N CYS A 46 -4.22 -7.70 7.76
CA CYS A 46 -4.55 -6.51 6.96
C CYS A 46 -3.82 -6.52 5.62
N GLU A 47 -2.53 -6.88 5.55
CA GLU A 47 -1.78 -6.97 4.28
C GLU A 47 -2.43 -7.99 3.33
N LYS A 48 -2.81 -9.17 3.85
CA LYS A 48 -3.53 -10.18 3.06
C LYS A 48 -4.87 -9.66 2.55
N SER A 49 -5.68 -9.04 3.41
CA SER A 49 -6.98 -8.47 3.01
C SER A 49 -6.83 -7.33 2.00
N GLN A 50 -5.77 -6.52 2.15
CA GLN A 50 -5.43 -5.45 1.21
C GLN A 50 -5.16 -6.01 -0.18
N GLU A 51 -4.32 -7.05 -0.28
CA GLU A 51 -3.97 -7.66 -1.56
C GLU A 51 -5.16 -8.32 -2.25
N GLU A 52 -6.02 -9.02 -1.50
CA GLU A 52 -7.24 -9.64 -2.02
C GLU A 52 -8.21 -8.59 -2.55
N LEU A 53 -8.47 -7.53 -1.77
CA LEU A 53 -9.37 -6.45 -2.19
C LEU A 53 -8.80 -5.65 -3.37
N TYR A 54 -7.49 -5.44 -3.40
CA TYR A 54 -6.80 -4.82 -4.54
C TYR A 54 -6.99 -5.62 -5.83
N LYS A 55 -6.86 -6.96 -5.78
CA LYS A 55 -7.11 -7.84 -6.93
C LYS A 55 -8.53 -7.70 -7.44
N ILE A 56 -9.52 -7.72 -6.54
CA ILE A 56 -10.93 -7.50 -6.90
C ILE A 56 -11.14 -6.13 -7.54
N ALA A 57 -10.56 -5.08 -6.94
CA ALA A 57 -10.67 -3.72 -7.45
C ALA A 57 -10.09 -3.58 -8.87
N ARG A 58 -8.97 -4.26 -9.13
CA ARG A 58 -8.33 -4.30 -10.44
C ARG A 58 -9.16 -5.06 -11.47
N GLU A 59 -9.64 -6.26 -11.12
CA GLU A 59 -10.49 -7.10 -12.00
C GLU A 59 -11.78 -6.37 -12.39
N LYS A 60 -12.36 -5.61 -11.46
CA LYS A 60 -13.56 -4.79 -11.69
C LYS A 60 -13.28 -3.42 -12.31
N SER A 61 -12.03 -3.10 -12.64
CA SER A 61 -11.60 -1.79 -13.15
C SER A 61 -11.98 -0.61 -12.23
N TYR A 62 -12.11 -0.86 -10.92
CA TYR A 62 -12.34 0.16 -9.91
C TYR A 62 -11.06 0.88 -9.53
N TYR A 63 -9.93 0.20 -9.68
CA TYR A 63 -8.60 0.74 -9.47
C TYR A 63 -7.74 0.53 -10.71
N VAL A 64 -7.05 1.58 -11.15
CA VAL A 64 -6.04 1.53 -12.21
C VAL A 64 -4.69 1.83 -11.55
N PRO A 65 -3.76 0.84 -11.48
CA PRO A 65 -2.43 1.11 -10.97
C PRO A 65 -1.73 2.16 -11.81
N ALA A 66 -0.84 2.93 -11.18
CA ALA A 66 0.05 3.82 -11.90
C ALA A 66 0.77 3.04 -13.01
N ALA A 67 0.87 3.64 -14.19
CA ALA A 67 1.67 3.08 -15.26
C ALA A 67 3.11 2.93 -14.78
N LYS A 68 3.81 1.90 -15.27
CA LYS A 68 5.27 1.84 -15.09
C LYS A 68 5.87 3.11 -15.70
N ALA A 69 6.85 3.69 -15.00
CA ALA A 69 7.64 4.77 -15.57
C ALA A 69 8.25 4.32 -16.91
N THR A 70 8.32 5.23 -17.88
CA THR A 70 8.94 4.93 -19.17
C THR A 70 10.45 4.79 -19.00
N GLN A 71 11.09 4.13 -19.97
CA GLN A 71 12.54 4.02 -19.97
C GLN A 71 13.19 5.42 -20.04
N GLU A 72 12.59 6.37 -20.77
CA GLU A 72 13.09 7.75 -20.80
C GLU A 72 13.01 8.44 -19.43
N GLU A 73 11.91 8.29 -18.69
CA GLU A 73 11.77 8.85 -17.33
C GLU A 73 12.83 8.27 -16.39
N VAL A 74 13.05 6.96 -16.47
CA VAL A 74 14.08 6.26 -15.68
C VAL A 74 15.48 6.79 -16.03
N ASP A 75 15.79 6.92 -17.31
CA ASP A 75 17.12 7.36 -17.76
C ASP A 75 17.36 8.85 -17.49
N HIS A 76 16.31 9.68 -17.58
CA HIS A 76 16.37 11.07 -17.15
C HIS A 76 16.74 11.18 -15.66
N VAL A 77 16.05 10.45 -14.78
CA VAL A 77 16.34 10.46 -13.33
C VAL A 77 17.78 9.98 -13.06
N LYS A 78 18.24 8.91 -13.72
CA LYS A 78 19.64 8.44 -13.59
C LYS A 78 20.65 9.51 -14.00
N SER A 79 20.37 10.30 -15.04
CA SER A 79 21.27 11.34 -15.55
C SER A 79 21.55 12.44 -14.52
N LEU A 80 20.58 12.75 -13.65
CA LEU A 80 20.72 13.75 -12.58
C LEU A 80 21.80 13.36 -11.55
N PHE A 81 21.95 12.07 -11.28
CA PHE A 81 22.92 11.54 -10.31
C PHE A 81 24.27 11.14 -10.91
N THR A 82 24.35 11.05 -12.24
CA THR A 82 25.61 10.76 -12.95
C THR A 82 26.32 12.02 -13.46
N SER A 83 25.59 13.13 -13.63
CA SER A 83 26.17 14.42 -14.03
C SER A 83 26.83 15.19 -12.86
N SER A 84 26.64 14.75 -11.61
CA SER A 84 27.37 15.27 -10.45
C SER A 84 28.67 14.50 -10.25
N VAL A 85 29.65 14.77 -11.11
CA VAL A 85 31.05 14.50 -10.80
C VAL A 85 31.48 15.53 -9.76
N LEU A 86 31.80 15.05 -8.55
CA LEU A 86 32.67 15.76 -7.60
C LEU A 86 34.07 15.90 -8.19
#